data_AF-A0A370B8Z1-F1
#
_entry.id   AF-A0A370B8Z1-F1
#
_cell.length_a   1.000
_cell.length_b   1.000
_cell.length_c   1.000
_cell.angle_alpha   90.00
_cell.angle_beta   90.00
_cell.angle_gamma   90.00
#
_symmetry.space_group_name_H-M   'P 1'
#
loop_
_entity.id
_entity.type
_entity.pdbx_description
1 polymer ?
#
loop_
_entity_poly.entity_id
_entity_poly.type
_entity_poly.pdbx_seq_one_letter_code
_entity_poly.pdbx_strand_id
1 'polypeptide(L)' 'MRPYPTNYDRWVRLAAKELPAKDVPARYRWRLLPLPARYSAVPTGFVAVRIGGTEPLPGEMVLPAHAAVCLGPDASS' A
#
# COMPACT_ATOMS: atom_id res chain seq x y z
N MET A 1 -2.25 10.98 -7.54
CA MET A 1 -2.05 9.86 -6.59
C MET A 1 -0.83 9.07 -7.02
N ARG A 2 0.11 8.82 -6.09
CA ARG A 2 1.38 8.14 -6.39
C ARG A 2 1.17 6.62 -6.45
N PRO A 3 1.71 5.91 -7.45
CA PRO A 3 1.73 4.45 -7.44
C PRO A 3 2.79 3.93 -6.43
N TYR A 4 2.48 2.84 -5.75
CA TYR A 4 3.39 2.16 -4.82
C TYR A 4 3.66 0.73 -5.30
N PRO A 5 4.91 0.24 -5.18
CA PRO A 5 5.21 -1.16 -5.44
C PRO A 5 4.52 -2.04 -4.40
N THR A 6 4.17 -3.26 -4.79
CA THR A 6 3.58 -4.29 -3.92
C THR A 6 4.59 -5.39 -3.65
N ASN A 7 4.31 -6.24 -2.66
CA ASN A 7 5.17 -7.37 -2.30
C ASN A 7 5.09 -8.59 -3.26
N TYR A 8 4.48 -8.45 -4.43
CA TYR A 8 4.36 -9.49 -5.46
C TYR A 8 4.56 -8.92 -6.88
N ASP A 9 5.51 -7.98 -7.01
CA ASP A 9 5.97 -7.40 -8.27
C ASP A 9 4.89 -6.74 -9.14
N ARG A 10 3.88 -6.15 -8.48
CA ARG A 10 2.89 -5.25 -9.11
C ARG A 10 2.90 -3.88 -8.46
N TRP A 11 2.18 -2.92 -9.03
CA TRP A 11 2.00 -1.60 -8.46
C TRP A 11 0.52 -1.32 -8.15
N VAL A 12 0.26 -0.45 -7.18
CA VAL A 12 -1.10 -0.06 -6.79
C VAL A 12 -1.18 1.43 -6.53
N ARG A 13 -2.29 2.05 -6.92
CA ARG A 13 -2.62 3.43 -6.56
C ARG A 13 -3.54 3.43 -5.35
N LEU A 14 -3.07 4.03 -4.27
CA LEU A 14 -3.80 4.12 -3.01
C LEU A 14 -4.45 5.48 -2.84
N ALA A 15 -5.51 5.52 -2.03
CA ALA A 15 -6.14 6.72 -1.52
C ALA A 15 -5.12 7.65 -0.84
N ALA A 16 -5.37 8.95 -0.87
CA ALA A 16 -4.58 9.90 -0.09
C ALA A 16 -4.92 9.86 1.41
N LYS A 17 -6.13 9.39 1.76
CA LYS A 17 -6.65 9.35 3.12
C LYS A 17 -6.89 7.91 3.54
N GLU A 18 -6.49 7.60 4.78
CA GLU A 18 -6.85 6.34 5.42
C GLU A 18 -8.31 6.33 5.86
N LEU A 19 -8.93 5.16 5.80
CA LEU A 19 -10.29 4.94 6.28
C LEU A 19 -10.30 3.77 7.27
N PRO A 20 -11.26 3.73 8.21
CA PRO A 20 -11.47 2.57 9.05
C PRO A 20 -11.74 1.32 8.21
N ALA A 21 -11.20 0.18 8.61
CA ALA A 21 -11.33 -1.06 7.87
C ALA A 21 -12.79 -1.47 7.62
N LYS A 22 -13.70 -1.18 8.55
CA LYS A 22 -15.14 -1.45 8.39
C LYS A 22 -15.77 -0.71 7.20
N ASP A 23 -15.21 0.42 6.80
CA ASP A 23 -15.73 1.27 5.72
C ASP A 23 -15.11 0.93 4.35
N VAL A 24 -14.17 -0.02 4.32
CA VAL A 24 -13.43 -0.40 3.10
C VAL A 24 -13.63 -1.90 2.85
N PRO A 25 -14.07 -2.35 1.67
CA PRO A 25 -14.16 -3.78 1.37
C PRO A 25 -12.80 -4.47 1.47
N ALA A 26 -12.73 -5.68 2.04
CA ALA A 26 -11.49 -6.41 2.33
C ALA A 26 -10.49 -6.44 1.15
N ARG A 27 -10.98 -6.69 -0.07
CA ARG A 27 -10.17 -6.72 -1.29
C ARG A 27 -9.46 -5.40 -1.63
N TYR A 28 -9.90 -4.27 -1.06
CA TYR A 28 -9.34 -2.94 -1.29
C TYR A 28 -8.57 -2.41 -0.08
N ARG A 29 -8.32 -3.22 0.95
CA ARG A 29 -7.57 -2.80 2.13
C ARG A 29 -6.08 -3.03 1.95
N TRP A 30 -5.32 -1.96 2.10
CA TRP A 30 -3.86 -1.97 1.99
C TRP A 30 -3.22 -1.25 3.17
N ARG A 31 -1.94 -1.54 3.38
CA ARG A 31 -1.04 -0.77 4.26
C ARG A 31 0.21 -0.37 3.50
N LEU A 32 0.78 0.77 3.86
CA LEU A 32 2.13 1.13 3.45
C LEU A 32 3.11 0.73 4.55
N LEU A 33 4.05 -0.12 4.21
CA LEU A 33 5.15 -0.46 5.09
C LEU A 33 6.39 0.32 4.67
N PRO A 34 7.09 0.99 5.60
CA PRO A 34 8.33 1.68 5.30
C PRO A 34 9.40 0.65 4.92
N LEU A 35 10.16 0.96 3.88
CA LEU A 35 11.37 0.21 3.54
C LEU A 35 12.52 0.72 4.41
N PRO A 36 13.21 -0.15 5.15
CA PRO A 36 14.29 0.28 6.04
C PRO A 36 15.44 0.85 5.23
N ALA A 37 15.98 1.98 5.69
CA ALA A 37 17.23 2.52 5.19
C ALA A 37 18.39 1.93 6.02
N ARG A 38 19.45 1.46 5.35
CA ARG A 38 20.59 0.80 6.04
C ARG A 38 21.29 1.69 7.08
N TYR A 39 21.24 3.02 6.90
CA TYR A 39 22.00 3.98 7.71
C TYR A 39 21.19 5.21 8.13
N SER A 40 19.86 5.16 8.05
CA SER A 40 19.00 6.30 8.36
C SER A 40 17.71 5.89 9.05
N ALA A 41 17.20 6.74 9.93
CA ALA A 41 15.85 6.62 10.49
C ALA A 41 14.75 7.01 9.48
N VAL A 42 15.12 7.67 8.38
CA VAL A 42 14.20 8.06 7.31
C VAL A 42 14.03 6.89 6.34
N PRO A 43 12.80 6.41 6.07
CA PRO A 43 12.55 5.36 5.09
C PRO A 43 13.03 5.74 3.69
N THR A 44 13.65 4.79 2.97
CA THR A 44 14.04 4.98 1.56
C THR A 44 12.85 4.89 0.60
N GLY A 45 11.73 4.32 1.06
CA GLY A 45 10.51 4.16 0.29
C GLY A 45 9.43 3.46 1.09
N PHE A 46 8.34 3.12 0.41
CA PHE A 46 7.23 2.36 0.99
C PHE A 46 6.79 1.26 0.03
N VAL A 47 6.42 0.12 0.58
CA VAL A 47 5.78 -0.98 -0.15
C VAL A 47 4.32 -1.10 0.30
N ALA A 48 3.43 -1.26 -0.66
CA ALA A 48 2.01 -1.50 -0.42
C ALA A 48 1.75 -3.00 -0.22
N VAL A 49 1.21 -3.35 0.94
CA VAL A 49 0.87 -4.75 1.28
C VAL A 49 -0.64 -4.88 1.37
N ARG A 50 -1.19 -5.86 0.67
CA ARG A 50 -2.62 -6.20 0.78
C ARG A 50 -2.85 -6.95 2.09
N ILE A 51 -3.87 -6.56 2.83
CA ILE A 51 -4.22 -7.24 4.07
C ILE A 51 -4.97 -8.53 3.70
N GLY A 52 -4.34 -9.70 3.92
CA GLY A 52 -4.86 -10.99 3.41
C GLY A 52 -4.81 -12.18 4.39
N GLY A 53 -4.30 -12.00 5.60
CA GLY A 53 -4.15 -13.09 6.58
C GLY A 53 -4.85 -12.84 7.91
N THR A 54 -4.70 -11.65 8.48
CA THR A 54 -5.40 -11.22 9.69
C THR A 54 -6.34 -10.09 9.33
N GLU A 55 -7.62 -10.30 9.59
CA GLU A 55 -8.62 -9.25 9.41
C GLU A 55 -8.30 -8.11 10.38
N PRO A 56 -8.13 -6.87 9.88
CA PRO A 56 -7.86 -5.73 10.74
C PRO A 56 -9.09 -5.45 11.61
N LEU A 57 -8.87 -4.90 12.81
CA LEU A 57 -10.00 -4.48 13.65
C LEU A 57 -10.88 -3.45 12.89
N PRO A 58 -12.19 -3.39 13.15
CA PRO A 58 -13.10 -2.49 12.43
C PRO A 58 -12.67 -1.01 12.42
N GLY A 59 -12.00 -0.55 13.48
CA GLY A 59 -11.48 0.81 13.60
C GLY A 59 -10.02 0.99 13.15
N GLU A 60 -9.31 -0.07 12.80
CA GLU A 60 -7.95 0.04 12.28
C GLU A 60 -7.96 0.75 10.93
N MET A 61 -7.01 1.66 10.76
CA MET A 61 -6.87 2.44 9.54
C MET A 61 -6.23 1.62 8.43
N VAL A 62 -6.81 1.73 7.24
CA VAL A 62 -6.32 1.09 6.01
C VAL A 62 -6.33 2.11 4.88
N LEU A 63 -5.51 1.86 3.87
CA LEU A 63 -5.47 2.65 2.64
C LEU A 63 -6.32 1.97 1.56
N PRO A 64 -7.44 2.58 1.13
CA PRO A 64 -8.22 2.06 0.01
C PRO A 64 -7.43 2.09 -1.30
N ALA A 65 -7.52 1.03 -2.10
CA ALA A 65 -7.04 1.06 -3.48
C ALA A 65 -8.04 1.74 -4.42
N HIS A 66 -7.54 2.60 -5.31
CA HIS A 66 -8.32 3.21 -6.39
C HIS A 66 -8.17 2.45 -7.73
N ALA A 67 -6.99 1.86 -7.98
CA ALA A 67 -6.73 0.97 -9.11
C ALA A 67 -5.41 0.21 -8.91
N ALA A 68 -5.33 -1.05 -9.32
CA ALA A 68 -4.05 -1.75 -9.50
C ALA A 68 -3.45 -1.37 -10.86
N VAL A 69 -2.18 -0.97 -10.91
CA VAL A 69 -1.48 -0.61 -12.14
C VAL A 69 -0.33 -1.58 -12.36
N CYS A 70 -0.21 -2.14 -13.55
CA CYS A 70 1.02 -2.82 -13.96
C CYS A 70 1.92 -1.76 -14.56
N LEU A 71 2.85 -1.20 -13.79
CA LEU A 71 3.91 -0.37 -14.35
C LEU A 71 4.98 -1.34 -14.85
N GLY A 72 5.17 -1.39 -16.18
CA GLY A 72 6.27 -2.12 -16.79
C GLY A 72 7.63 -1.58 -16.34
N PRO A 73 8.73 -2.32 -16.61
CA PRO A 73 10.07 -1.96 -16.16
C PRO A 73 10.54 -0.55 -16.58
N ASP A 74 9.91 0.07 -17.59
CA ASP A 74 10.23 1.40 -18.09
C ASP A 74 9.71 2.58 -17.24
N ALA A 75 9.00 2.33 -16.12
CA ALA A 75 8.45 3.41 -15.29
C ALA A 75 9.47 4.08 -14.35
N SER A 76 10.76 3.76 -14.49
CA SER A 76 11.87 4.36 -13.75
C SER A 76 12.60 5.35 -14.68
N SER A 77 12.17 6.61 -14.72
CA SER A 77 12.93 7.72 -15.30
C SER A 77 12.80 8.95 -14.40
#